data_AF-A0A7C7QAQ4-F1
#
_entry.id   AF-A0A7C7QAQ4-F1
#
_cell.length_a   1.000
_cell.length_b   1.000
_cell.length_c   1.000
_cell.angle_alpha   90.00
_cell.angle_beta   90.00
_cell.angle_gamma   90.00
#
_symmetry.space_group_name_H-M   'P 1'
#
loop_
_entity.id
_entity.type
_entity.pdbx_description
1 polymer ?
#
loop_
_entity_poly.entity_id
_entity_poly.type
_entity_poly.pdbx_seq_one_letter_code
_entity_poly.pdbx_strand_id
1 'polypeptide(L)'
;MNQDVSKNKPTAHRRTPCVVLRHFFSHYGQSMLEMAILLPALILLIAGMVEVGAYAVSYLTLLDATREAARFGASLDPELTSQHPFDMRDGPDADTLPDNPFPDVRTMTPDQLLDVCMHGETTNFYYEVACLTFQNMPTGTLRLEEGDDIVITVIGTKDGQIAHRWPLTPTHANPNDWGYHFRGANDGDTNPTCTIMHMENCRGWSLYGVRGSLFDNEHVENRLDSDAPATGYVIVEIFHAHYHFTGLFTIGNFIPNPIQMRPYAIFPVSAAEPR
;
A
#
# COMPACT_ATOMS: atom_id res chain seq x y z
N MET A 1 24.45 98.05 50.49
CA MET A 1 24.47 97.61 49.08
C MET A 1 25.60 96.60 48.97
N ASN A 2 25.32 95.36 49.36
CA ASN A 2 25.05 94.20 48.50
C ASN A 2 26.31 93.70 47.80
N GLN A 3 26.84 92.55 48.24
CA GLN A 3 26.77 91.24 47.56
C GLN A 3 28.13 91.00 46.84
N ASP A 4 28.70 89.82 46.64
CA ASP A 4 28.37 88.41 46.92
C ASP A 4 29.73 87.65 46.74
N VAL A 5 30.10 86.72 47.62
CA VAL A 5 30.10 85.25 47.40
C VAL A 5 30.98 84.74 46.24
N SER A 6 31.94 83.86 46.57
CA SER A 6 32.18 82.52 45.96
C SER A 6 33.61 82.03 46.26
N LYS A 7 33.88 81.35 47.38
CA LYS A 7 33.97 79.88 47.56
C LYS A 7 34.49 79.08 46.35
N ASN A 8 35.82 78.89 46.29
CA ASN A 8 36.44 77.82 45.51
C ASN A 8 36.58 76.53 46.35
N LYS A 9 36.01 75.43 45.83
CA LYS A 9 36.08 74.09 46.40
C LYS A 9 36.85 73.19 45.42
N PRO A 10 37.86 72.41 45.84
CA PRO A 10 38.60 71.56 44.92
C PRO A 10 37.81 70.31 44.53
N THR A 11 37.78 70.03 43.23
CA THR A 11 37.18 68.86 42.58
C THR A 11 37.99 67.60 42.85
N ALA A 12 37.37 66.63 43.52
CA ALA A 12 37.90 65.28 43.72
C ALA A 12 37.67 64.44 42.45
N HIS A 13 38.76 64.01 41.81
CA HIS A 13 38.73 63.08 40.68
C HIS A 13 38.42 61.66 41.18
N ARG A 14 37.18 61.22 41.00
CA ARG A 14 36.73 59.86 41.29
C ARG A 14 37.13 58.95 40.12
N ARG A 15 38.17 58.13 40.30
CA ARG A 15 38.51 57.06 39.35
C ARG A 15 37.49 55.93 39.50
N THR A 16 36.68 55.71 38.47
CA THR A 16 35.86 54.51 38.31
C THR A 16 36.78 53.33 37.97
N PRO A 17 36.68 52.18 38.66
CA PRO A 17 37.35 50.97 38.20
C PRO A 17 36.60 50.45 36.97
N CYS A 18 37.30 50.41 35.84
CA CYS A 18 36.87 49.66 34.67
C CYS A 18 36.97 48.17 35.03
N VAL A 19 35.84 47.58 35.43
CA VAL A 19 35.70 46.13 35.56
C VAL A 19 35.68 45.58 34.14
N VAL A 20 36.87 45.23 33.64
CA VAL A 20 37.01 44.41 32.44
C VAL A 20 36.50 43.02 32.83
N LEU A 21 35.21 42.78 32.59
CA LEU A 21 34.61 41.47 32.63
C LEU A 21 35.20 40.68 31.46
N ARG A 22 36.37 40.08 31.68
CA ARG A 22 36.99 39.12 30.76
C ARG A 22 36.05 37.93 30.66
N HIS A 23 35.26 37.88 29.59
CA HIS A 23 34.62 36.67 29.12
C HIS A 23 35.73 35.64 28.82
N PHE A 24 35.98 34.75 29.78
CA PHE A 24 36.70 33.50 29.55
C PHE A 24 35.78 32.58 28.74
N PHE A 25 35.62 32.83 27.44
CA PHE A 25 35.16 31.78 26.55
C PHE A 25 36.32 30.82 26.32
N SER A 26 36.31 29.71 27.06
CA SER A 26 37.18 28.56 26.79
C SER A 26 36.77 27.96 25.45
N HIS A 27 37.59 28.14 24.42
CA HIS A 27 37.37 27.55 23.09
C HIS A 27 37.27 26.01 23.13
N TYR A 28 37.87 25.36 24.13
CA TYR A 28 37.83 23.90 24.28
C TYR A 28 36.46 23.38 24.76
N GLY A 29 35.75 24.12 25.62
CA GLY A 29 34.42 23.72 26.09
C GLY A 29 33.33 23.90 25.03
N GLN A 30 33.48 24.91 24.18
CA GLN A 30 32.55 25.19 23.09
C GLN A 30 32.58 24.09 22.01
N SER A 31 33.77 23.65 21.59
CA SER A 31 33.90 22.58 20.59
C SER A 31 33.33 21.24 21.08
N MET A 32 33.51 20.92 22.37
CA MET A 32 32.89 19.73 22.97
C MET A 32 31.36 19.82 23.00
N LEU A 33 30.80 20.99 23.31
CA LEU A 33 29.35 21.22 23.30
C LEU A 33 28.76 21.13 21.89
N GLU A 34 29.43 21.73 20.90
CA GLU A 34 29.01 21.67 19.51
C GLU A 34 29.00 20.23 19.00
N MET A 35 30.04 19.44 19.28
CA MET A 35 30.05 18.03 18.88
C MET A 35 29.01 17.19 19.63
N ALA A 36 28.80 17.45 20.93
CA ALA A 36 27.82 16.73 21.75
C ALA A 36 26.38 16.96 21.27
N ILE A 37 26.08 18.11 20.66
CA ILE A 37 24.75 18.44 20.13
C ILE A 37 24.63 18.05 18.65
N LEU A 38 25.66 18.29 17.84
CA LEU A 38 25.61 18.02 16.40
C LEU A 38 25.63 16.52 16.08
N LEU A 39 26.37 15.71 16.84
CA LEU A 39 26.46 14.27 16.60
C LEU A 39 25.09 13.56 16.71
N PRO A 40 24.31 13.69 17.79
CA PRO A 40 23.01 13.04 17.88
C PRO A 40 22.02 13.59 16.83
N ALA A 41 22.09 14.89 16.51
CA ALA A 41 21.28 15.47 15.45
C ALA A 41 21.61 14.86 14.07
N LEU A 42 22.89 14.68 13.76
CA LEU A 42 23.35 14.04 12.53
C LEU A 42 22.92 12.57 12.48
N ILE A 43 23.05 11.83 13.58
CA ILE A 43 22.60 10.43 13.65
C ILE A 43 21.10 10.32 13.40
N LEU A 44 20.29 11.21 13.98
CA LEU A 44 18.85 11.26 13.74
C LEU A 44 18.54 11.54 12.27
N LEU A 45 19.23 12.50 11.64
CA LEU A 45 19.04 12.79 10.21
C LEU A 45 19.40 11.59 9.32
N ILE A 46 20.51 10.91 9.61
CA ILE A 46 20.94 9.71 8.87
C ILE A 46 19.92 8.58 9.07
N ALA A 47 19.48 8.34 10.31
CA ALA A 47 18.46 7.33 10.60
C ALA A 47 17.16 7.61 9.85
N GLY A 48 16.73 8.88 9.80
CA GLY A 48 15.53 9.28 9.05
C GLY A 48 15.67 9.06 7.54
N MET A 49 16.84 9.35 6.98
CA MET A 49 17.11 9.10 5.57
C MET A 49 17.11 7.60 5.23
N VAL A 50 17.67 6.76 6.12
CA VAL A 50 17.64 5.30 5.96
C VAL A 50 16.20 4.77 6.03
N GLU A 51 15.39 5.26 6.96
CA GLU A 51 13.98 4.88 7.10
C GLU A 51 13.17 5.20 5.84
N VAL A 52 13.29 6.43 5.34
CA VAL A 52 12.63 6.85 4.10
C VAL A 52 13.13 6.05 2.89
N GLY A 53 14.43 5.73 2.84
CA GLY A 53 15.02 4.88 1.81
C GLY A 53 14.45 3.47 1.82
N ALA A 54 14.34 2.84 2.98
CA ALA A 54 13.76 1.51 3.14
C ALA A 54 12.28 1.49 2.70
N TYR A 55 11.50 2.48 3.14
CA TYR A 55 10.11 2.65 2.72
C TYR A 55 9.99 2.81 1.19
N ALA A 56 10.82 3.67 0.60
CA ALA A 56 10.80 3.92 -0.84
C ALA A 56 11.14 2.66 -1.66
N VAL A 57 12.12 1.87 -1.22
CA VAL A 57 12.47 0.60 -1.89
C VAL A 57 11.30 -0.39 -1.83
N SER A 58 10.68 -0.58 -0.66
CA SER A 58 9.51 -1.45 -0.53
C SER A 58 8.34 -0.97 -1.40
N TYR A 59 8.05 0.33 -1.38
CA TYR A 59 6.98 0.91 -2.19
C TYR A 59 7.21 0.74 -3.69
N LEU A 60 8.41 1.04 -4.18
CA LEU A 60 8.75 0.90 -5.60
C LEU A 60 8.71 -0.56 -6.06
N THR A 61 9.20 -1.48 -5.24
CA THR A 61 9.15 -2.93 -5.53
C THR A 61 7.71 -3.39 -5.73
N LEU A 62 6.82 -3.04 -4.80
CA LEU A 62 5.40 -3.39 -4.90
C LEU A 62 4.71 -2.66 -6.07
N LEU A 63 5.10 -1.43 -6.36
CA LEU A 63 4.57 -0.66 -7.48
C LEU A 63 4.95 -1.28 -8.83
N ASP A 64 6.18 -1.78 -8.97
CA ASP A 64 6.60 -2.47 -10.19
C ASP A 64 5.88 -3.83 -10.32
N ALA A 65 5.72 -4.57 -9.23
CA ALA A 65 4.92 -5.81 -9.21
C ALA A 65 3.45 -5.57 -9.62
N THR A 66 2.79 -4.53 -9.07
CA THR A 66 1.41 -4.18 -9.46
C THR A 66 1.30 -3.81 -10.93
N ARG A 67 2.26 -3.04 -11.46
CA ARG A 67 2.26 -2.63 -12.87
C ARG A 67 2.42 -3.80 -13.81
N GLU A 68 3.34 -4.70 -13.52
CA GLU A 68 3.56 -5.88 -14.36
C GLU A 68 2.34 -6.81 -14.33
N ALA A 69 1.77 -7.03 -13.15
CA ALA A 69 0.54 -7.79 -12.98
C ALA A 69 -0.66 -7.18 -13.72
N ALA A 70 -0.86 -5.86 -13.62
CA ALA A 70 -1.95 -5.18 -14.32
C ALA A 70 -1.75 -5.20 -15.84
N ARG A 71 -0.51 -5.02 -16.32
CA ARG A 71 -0.18 -5.13 -17.74
C ARG A 71 -0.45 -6.53 -18.28
N PHE A 72 -0.13 -7.56 -17.52
CA PHE A 72 -0.41 -8.94 -17.89
C PHE A 72 -1.91 -9.23 -17.87
N GLY A 73 -2.64 -8.82 -16.82
CA GLY A 73 -4.10 -8.95 -16.76
C GLY A 73 -4.82 -8.24 -17.91
N ALA A 74 -4.25 -7.15 -18.44
CA ALA A 74 -4.78 -6.48 -19.62
C ALA A 74 -4.71 -7.30 -20.92
N SER A 75 -3.87 -8.33 -20.96
CA SER A 75 -3.76 -9.27 -22.09
C SER A 75 -4.66 -10.50 -21.97
N LEU A 76 -5.34 -10.66 -20.82
CA LEU A 76 -6.21 -11.79 -20.52
C LEU A 76 -7.69 -11.41 -20.73
N ASP A 77 -8.54 -12.44 -20.76
CA ASP A 77 -10.00 -12.30 -20.84
C ASP A 77 -10.63 -12.67 -19.48
N PRO A 78 -11.25 -11.70 -18.76
CA PRO A 78 -11.90 -11.98 -17.48
C PRO A 78 -13.16 -12.85 -17.64
N GLU A 79 -13.74 -12.99 -18.84
CA GLU A 79 -14.85 -13.91 -19.12
C GLU A 79 -14.38 -15.36 -19.29
N LEU A 80 -13.09 -15.60 -19.50
CA LEU A 80 -12.57 -16.97 -19.64
C LEU A 80 -12.06 -17.55 -18.32
N THR A 81 -12.31 -16.86 -17.19
CA THR A 81 -11.86 -17.34 -15.87
C THR A 81 -12.51 -18.68 -15.51
N SER A 82 -11.69 -19.69 -15.23
CA SER A 82 -12.18 -20.97 -14.69
C SER A 82 -12.78 -20.81 -13.30
N GLN A 83 -13.73 -21.70 -12.96
CA GLN A 83 -14.31 -21.76 -11.61
C GLN A 83 -13.27 -22.15 -10.55
N HIS A 84 -12.30 -22.98 -10.93
CA HIS A 84 -11.26 -23.46 -10.03
C HIS A 84 -9.96 -22.65 -10.16
N PRO A 85 -9.22 -22.48 -9.04
CA PRO A 85 -8.07 -21.59 -8.95
C PRO A 85 -6.81 -22.10 -9.65
N PHE A 86 -6.61 -23.42 -9.71
CA PHE A 86 -5.51 -24.10 -10.39
C PHE A 86 -6.07 -25.35 -11.05
N ASP A 87 -5.41 -25.91 -12.07
CA ASP A 87 -5.68 -27.26 -12.58
C ASP A 87 -4.47 -28.13 -12.23
N MET A 88 -4.60 -29.01 -11.22
CA MET A 88 -3.53 -29.94 -10.80
C MET A 88 -3.76 -31.35 -11.34
N ARG A 89 -4.50 -31.52 -12.45
CA ARG A 89 -4.89 -32.83 -12.98
C ARG A 89 -3.76 -33.71 -13.54
N ASP A 90 -2.52 -33.24 -13.59
CA ASP A 90 -1.38 -34.04 -14.04
C ASP A 90 -0.64 -34.80 -12.91
N GLY A 91 -1.17 -34.80 -11.68
CA GLY A 91 -0.67 -35.64 -10.59
C GLY A 91 -1.20 -37.09 -10.66
N PRO A 92 -0.45 -38.10 -10.18
CA PRO A 92 -0.87 -39.52 -10.17
C PRO A 92 -2.13 -39.81 -9.33
N ASP A 93 -2.66 -38.81 -8.62
CA ASP A 93 -3.83 -38.89 -7.73
C ASP A 93 -5.03 -38.04 -8.19
N ALA A 94 -5.04 -37.57 -9.45
CA ALA A 94 -6.13 -36.75 -10.00
C ALA A 94 -7.52 -37.43 -9.97
N ASP A 95 -7.55 -38.76 -9.95
CA ASP A 95 -8.79 -39.56 -9.94
C ASP A 95 -9.22 -40.02 -8.53
N THR A 96 -8.43 -39.76 -7.48
CA THR A 96 -8.67 -40.29 -6.11
C THR A 96 -8.99 -39.23 -5.06
N LEU A 97 -8.93 -37.94 -5.40
CA LEU A 97 -9.28 -36.85 -4.48
C LEU A 97 -10.79 -36.56 -4.49
N PRO A 98 -11.44 -36.43 -3.31
CA PRO A 98 -12.86 -36.11 -3.22
C PRO A 98 -13.15 -34.70 -3.77
N ASP A 99 -14.39 -34.46 -4.21
CA ASP A 99 -15.07 -33.31 -4.85
C ASP A 99 -14.57 -31.84 -4.69
N ASN A 100 -13.43 -31.58 -4.04
CA ASN A 100 -12.67 -30.34 -4.07
C ASN A 100 -11.16 -30.65 -4.00
N PRO A 101 -10.46 -30.86 -5.14
CA PRO A 101 -9.04 -31.22 -5.16
C PRO A 101 -8.09 -30.05 -4.84
N PHE A 102 -8.60 -28.84 -4.60
CA PHE A 102 -7.77 -27.64 -4.42
C PHE A 102 -7.72 -27.21 -2.94
N PRO A 103 -6.52 -27.01 -2.36
CA PRO A 103 -6.40 -26.40 -1.05
C PRO A 103 -6.90 -24.95 -1.12
N ASP A 104 -7.62 -24.50 -0.10
CA ASP A 104 -8.10 -23.12 0.00
C ASP A 104 -6.90 -22.17 0.14
N VAL A 105 -6.71 -21.28 -0.83
CA VAL A 105 -5.58 -20.34 -0.88
C VAL A 105 -5.56 -19.40 0.35
N ARG A 106 -6.71 -19.17 1.00
CA ARG A 106 -6.77 -18.41 2.27
C ARG A 106 -6.03 -19.09 3.42
N THR A 107 -5.88 -20.41 3.32
CA THR A 107 -5.18 -21.23 4.32
C THR A 107 -3.72 -21.50 3.97
N MET A 108 -3.30 -21.11 2.76
CA MET A 108 -1.92 -21.27 2.32
C MET A 108 -1.03 -20.19 2.90
N THR A 109 0.18 -20.58 3.29
CA THR A 109 1.24 -19.61 3.56
C THR A 109 1.69 -18.94 2.25
N PRO A 110 2.27 -17.73 2.29
CA PRO A 110 2.85 -17.09 1.11
C PRO A 110 3.86 -17.97 0.35
N ASP A 111 4.64 -18.78 1.07
CA ASP A 111 5.61 -19.70 0.45
C ASP A 111 4.94 -20.87 -0.27
N GLN A 112 3.86 -21.42 0.31
CA GLN A 112 3.06 -22.47 -0.34
C GLN A 112 2.37 -21.93 -1.59
N LEU A 113 1.82 -20.71 -1.53
CA LEU A 113 1.21 -20.08 -2.68
C LEU A 113 2.25 -19.80 -3.78
N LEU A 114 3.45 -19.33 -3.41
CA LEU A 114 4.52 -19.13 -4.37
C LEU A 114 4.91 -20.44 -5.07
N ASP A 115 5.00 -21.55 -4.34
CA ASP A 115 5.28 -22.86 -4.92
C ASP A 115 4.21 -23.27 -5.94
N VAL A 116 2.93 -23.08 -5.61
CA VAL A 116 1.82 -23.33 -6.52
C VAL A 116 1.86 -22.39 -7.73
N CYS A 117 2.21 -21.13 -7.56
CA CYS A 117 2.35 -20.18 -8.66
C CYS A 117 3.54 -20.49 -9.58
N MET A 118 4.57 -21.17 -9.09
CA MET A 118 5.76 -21.51 -9.88
C MET A 118 5.61 -22.84 -10.63
N HIS A 119 4.83 -23.78 -10.09
CA HIS A 119 4.73 -25.15 -10.60
C HIS A 119 3.33 -25.55 -11.05
N GLY A 120 2.30 -24.83 -10.62
CA GLY A 120 0.91 -25.08 -10.99
C GLY A 120 0.55 -24.38 -12.29
N GLU A 121 -0.40 -24.98 -13.01
CA GLU A 121 -1.08 -24.33 -14.12
C GLU A 121 -2.43 -23.80 -13.64
N THR A 122 -2.82 -22.62 -14.10
CA THR A 122 -4.13 -22.05 -13.85
C THR A 122 -4.61 -21.36 -15.11
N THR A 123 -5.92 -21.45 -15.36
CA THR A 123 -6.64 -20.68 -16.38
C THR A 123 -7.56 -19.64 -15.74
N ASN A 124 -7.38 -19.39 -14.44
CA ASN A 124 -8.18 -18.42 -13.71
C ASN A 124 -7.50 -17.07 -13.78
N PHE A 125 -8.18 -16.12 -14.44
CA PHE A 125 -7.72 -14.74 -14.64
C PHE A 125 -7.12 -14.13 -13.36
N TYR A 126 -7.80 -14.28 -12.23
CA TYR A 126 -7.40 -13.65 -10.97
C TYR A 126 -6.16 -14.30 -10.36
N TYR A 127 -6.08 -15.63 -10.40
CA TYR A 127 -4.90 -16.33 -9.89
C TYR A 127 -3.70 -16.16 -10.79
N GLU A 128 -3.87 -16.13 -12.11
CA GLU A 128 -2.76 -15.83 -13.04
C GLU A 128 -2.15 -14.45 -12.73
N VAL A 129 -2.99 -13.42 -12.59
CA VAL A 129 -2.55 -12.06 -12.25
C VAL A 129 -1.94 -12.00 -10.84
N ALA A 130 -2.54 -12.67 -9.85
CA ALA A 130 -2.03 -12.71 -8.48
C ALA A 130 -0.68 -13.45 -8.40
N CYS A 131 -0.54 -14.58 -9.11
CA CYS A 131 0.70 -15.33 -9.19
C CYS A 131 1.82 -14.53 -9.83
N LEU A 132 1.54 -13.80 -10.92
CA LEU A 132 2.54 -12.91 -11.50
C LEU A 132 2.92 -11.78 -10.54
N THR A 133 1.96 -11.26 -9.77
CA THR A 133 2.28 -10.28 -8.71
C THR A 133 3.25 -10.88 -7.69
N PHE A 134 2.98 -12.12 -7.25
CA PHE A 134 3.83 -12.87 -6.31
C PHE A 134 5.24 -13.10 -6.83
N GLN A 135 5.37 -13.49 -8.09
CA GLN A 135 6.66 -13.77 -8.73
C GLN A 135 7.51 -12.50 -8.90
N ASN A 136 6.89 -11.32 -8.93
CA ASN A 136 7.58 -10.03 -9.08
C ASN A 136 7.86 -9.32 -7.75
N MET A 137 7.59 -9.96 -6.61
CA MET A 137 7.92 -9.42 -5.29
C MET A 137 8.84 -10.37 -4.50
N PRO A 138 9.68 -9.86 -3.58
CA PRO A 138 10.48 -10.72 -2.72
C PRO A 138 9.62 -11.66 -1.86
N THR A 139 10.12 -12.87 -1.65
CA THR A 139 9.52 -13.86 -0.73
C THR A 139 9.35 -13.28 0.67
N GLY A 140 8.22 -13.56 1.31
CA GLY A 140 7.91 -13.06 2.66
C GLY A 140 7.53 -11.58 2.76
N THR A 141 7.30 -10.91 1.62
CA THR A 141 6.80 -9.53 1.60
C THR A 141 5.39 -9.43 2.17
N LEU A 142 4.46 -10.29 1.72
CA LEU A 142 3.08 -10.28 2.21
C LEU A 142 2.95 -11.03 3.55
N ARG A 143 2.32 -10.38 4.52
CA ARG A 143 2.04 -10.93 5.85
C ARG A 143 0.53 -10.95 6.13
N LEU A 144 -0.05 -12.14 6.08
CA LEU A 144 -1.50 -12.34 6.30
C LEU A 144 -1.98 -11.86 7.67
N GLU A 145 -1.15 -12.04 8.70
CA GLU A 145 -1.46 -11.62 10.07
C GLU A 145 -1.61 -10.09 10.20
N GLU A 146 -0.99 -9.32 9.31
CA GLU A 146 -1.05 -7.86 9.26
C GLU A 146 -2.15 -7.34 8.31
N GLY A 147 -2.88 -8.28 7.70
CA GLY A 147 -3.91 -8.01 6.72
C GLY A 147 -3.39 -7.52 5.39
N ASP A 148 -2.19 -7.96 4.99
CA ASP A 148 -1.68 -7.80 3.64
C ASP A 148 -2.51 -8.63 2.66
N ASP A 149 -2.70 -8.09 1.46
CA ASP A 149 -3.56 -8.74 0.46
C ASP A 149 -3.28 -8.21 -0.95
N ILE A 150 -3.68 -8.98 -1.96
CA ILE A 150 -3.69 -8.56 -3.35
C ILE A 150 -5.14 -8.48 -3.81
N VAL A 151 -5.56 -7.31 -4.27
CA VAL A 151 -6.90 -7.08 -4.75
C VAL A 151 -6.88 -6.78 -6.23
N ILE A 152 -7.71 -7.48 -6.99
CA ILE A 152 -7.82 -7.37 -8.44
C ILE A 152 -9.26 -7.04 -8.77
N THR A 153 -9.46 -5.94 -9.48
CA THR A 153 -10.76 -5.47 -9.93
C THR A 153 -10.72 -5.32 -11.44
N VAL A 154 -11.74 -5.82 -12.13
CA VAL A 154 -11.92 -5.54 -13.56
C VAL A 154 -13.27 -4.86 -13.74
N ILE A 155 -13.28 -3.75 -14.48
CA ILE A 155 -14.47 -2.96 -14.77
C ILE A 155 -14.59 -2.72 -16.26
N GLY A 156 -15.81 -2.70 -16.74
CA GLY A 156 -16.20 -2.32 -18.09
C GLY A 156 -17.01 -1.06 -17.98
N THR A 157 -16.64 -0.04 -18.74
CA THR A 157 -17.25 1.29 -18.71
C THR A 157 -17.87 1.60 -20.06
N LYS A 158 -19.02 2.30 -20.05
CA LYS A 158 -19.75 2.73 -21.24
C LYS A 158 -20.53 3.99 -20.89
N ASP A 159 -20.48 5.00 -21.76
CA ASP A 159 -21.19 6.28 -21.60
C ASP A 159 -20.91 6.96 -20.23
N GLY A 160 -19.65 6.93 -19.79
CA GLY A 160 -19.22 7.51 -18.51
C GLY A 160 -19.69 6.78 -17.25
N GLN A 161 -20.25 5.57 -17.38
CA GLN A 161 -20.73 4.75 -16.26
C GLN A 161 -20.09 3.37 -16.26
N ILE A 162 -20.12 2.69 -15.11
CA ILE A 162 -19.73 1.28 -15.02
C ILE A 162 -20.87 0.43 -15.59
N ALA A 163 -20.61 -0.26 -16.70
CA ALA A 163 -21.54 -1.22 -17.27
C ALA A 163 -21.42 -2.60 -16.58
N HIS A 164 -20.18 -3.02 -16.32
CA HIS A 164 -19.89 -4.34 -15.74
C HIS A 164 -18.72 -4.26 -14.76
N ARG A 165 -18.73 -5.14 -13.75
CA ARG A 165 -17.59 -5.39 -12.86
C ARG A 165 -17.46 -6.89 -12.67
N TRP A 166 -16.27 -7.43 -12.93
CA TRP A 166 -16.01 -8.86 -12.81
C TRP A 166 -15.48 -9.24 -11.42
N PRO A 167 -15.60 -10.53 -11.03
CA PRO A 167 -16.27 -11.65 -11.72
C PRO A 167 -17.79 -11.48 -11.93
N LEU A 168 -18.34 -12.04 -13.01
CA LEU A 168 -19.79 -12.01 -13.34
C LEU A 168 -20.41 -13.42 -13.20
N THR A 169 -21.49 -13.64 -12.44
CA THR A 169 -22.21 -14.94 -12.45
C THR A 169 -23.28 -15.06 -13.55
N PRO A 170 -23.71 -16.27 -13.97
CA PRO A 170 -23.40 -17.59 -13.39
C PRO A 170 -22.41 -18.46 -14.18
N THR A 171 -21.87 -17.97 -15.31
CA THR A 171 -20.90 -18.72 -16.11
C THR A 171 -19.48 -18.67 -15.53
N HIS A 172 -19.21 -17.68 -14.69
CA HIS A 172 -17.97 -17.55 -13.90
C HIS A 172 -18.29 -17.90 -12.44
N ALA A 173 -17.25 -18.20 -11.65
CA ALA A 173 -17.39 -18.78 -10.32
C ALA A 173 -18.41 -18.07 -9.43
N ASN A 174 -19.17 -18.87 -8.68
CA ASN A 174 -20.22 -18.38 -7.82
C ASN A 174 -19.59 -17.74 -6.57
N PRO A 175 -20.05 -16.57 -6.08
CA PRO A 175 -19.61 -16.01 -4.81
C PRO A 175 -19.91 -16.91 -3.60
N ASN A 176 -20.81 -17.88 -3.76
CA ASN A 176 -21.09 -18.92 -2.77
C ASN A 176 -20.20 -20.17 -2.93
N ASP A 177 -19.37 -20.25 -3.98
CA ASP A 177 -18.36 -21.29 -4.08
C ASP A 177 -17.33 -21.00 -2.99
N TRP A 178 -17.22 -21.91 -2.01
CA TRP A 178 -16.37 -21.73 -0.83
C TRP A 178 -14.90 -21.39 -1.16
N GLY A 179 -14.44 -21.64 -2.40
CA GLY A 179 -13.10 -21.34 -2.89
C GLY A 179 -12.97 -20.12 -3.80
N TYR A 180 -13.99 -19.26 -3.98
CA TYR A 180 -13.87 -18.05 -4.79
C TYR A 180 -13.74 -16.79 -3.94
N HIS A 181 -12.61 -16.10 -4.09
CA HIS A 181 -12.17 -15.08 -3.17
C HIS A 181 -12.76 -13.69 -3.48
N PHE A 182 -14.08 -13.62 -3.45
CA PHE A 182 -14.79 -12.39 -3.73
C PHE A 182 -15.12 -11.67 -2.43
N ARG A 183 -14.66 -10.43 -2.28
CA ARG A 183 -15.06 -9.56 -1.17
C ARG A 183 -16.18 -8.64 -1.64
N GLY A 184 -17.32 -8.76 -0.98
CA GLY A 184 -18.53 -8.06 -1.31
C GLY A 184 -19.79 -8.91 -1.11
N ALA A 185 -19.92 -10.04 -1.83
CA ALA A 185 -21.23 -10.71 -1.93
C ALA A 185 -21.67 -11.33 -0.60
N ASN A 186 -20.70 -11.60 0.28
CA ASN A 186 -20.87 -12.10 1.63
C ASN A 186 -20.38 -11.10 2.70
N ASP A 187 -20.13 -9.83 2.35
CA ASP A 187 -19.67 -8.79 3.30
C ASP A 187 -20.77 -8.36 4.30
N GLY A 188 -21.94 -8.99 4.25
CA GLY A 188 -23.06 -8.75 5.15
C GLY A 188 -23.53 -7.29 5.13
N ASP A 189 -23.85 -6.74 6.31
CA ASP A 189 -24.39 -5.38 6.48
C ASP A 189 -23.41 -4.27 6.06
N THR A 190 -22.14 -4.57 5.79
CA THR A 190 -21.13 -3.55 5.42
C THR A 190 -21.13 -3.18 3.94
N ASN A 191 -21.66 -4.04 3.07
CA ASN A 191 -21.91 -3.73 1.67
C ASN A 191 -23.18 -4.45 1.17
N PRO A 192 -24.36 -4.11 1.72
CA PRO A 192 -25.59 -4.87 1.50
C PRO A 192 -26.09 -4.82 0.04
N THR A 193 -25.58 -3.89 -0.76
CA THR A 193 -25.92 -3.75 -2.18
C THR A 193 -25.10 -4.68 -3.07
N CYS A 194 -23.98 -5.21 -2.58
CA CYS A 194 -23.24 -6.25 -3.27
C CYS A 194 -23.88 -7.60 -2.95
N THR A 195 -24.55 -8.17 -3.95
CA THR A 195 -25.19 -9.48 -3.85
C THR A 195 -24.82 -10.32 -5.07
N ILE A 196 -25.16 -11.60 -5.06
CA ILE A 196 -24.99 -12.45 -6.24
C ILE A 196 -25.76 -11.93 -7.48
N MET A 197 -26.77 -11.10 -7.27
CA MET A 197 -27.55 -10.46 -8.35
C MET A 197 -27.04 -9.06 -8.70
N HIS A 198 -26.14 -8.50 -7.89
CA HIS A 198 -25.66 -7.12 -7.98
C HIS A 198 -24.14 -7.06 -7.81
N MET A 199 -23.41 -7.78 -8.66
CA MET A 199 -21.95 -7.88 -8.59
C MET A 199 -21.21 -6.61 -8.98
N GLU A 200 -21.88 -5.75 -9.74
CA GLU A 200 -21.42 -4.41 -10.06
C GLU A 200 -21.09 -3.61 -8.79
N ASN A 201 -21.75 -3.88 -7.67
CA ASN A 201 -21.56 -3.18 -6.39
C ASN A 201 -20.46 -3.78 -5.51
N CYS A 202 -19.82 -4.85 -5.97
CA CYS A 202 -18.85 -5.59 -5.19
C CYS A 202 -17.44 -5.03 -5.38
N ARG A 203 -16.62 -5.10 -4.33
CA ARG A 203 -15.33 -4.40 -4.28
C ARG A 203 -14.18 -5.22 -4.88
N GLY A 204 -14.46 -6.08 -5.87
CA GLY A 204 -13.47 -6.88 -6.59
C GLY A 204 -13.08 -8.20 -5.93
N TRP A 205 -12.10 -8.88 -6.54
CA TRP A 205 -11.52 -10.13 -6.06
C TRP A 205 -10.30 -9.86 -5.17
N SER A 206 -10.11 -10.66 -4.13
CA SER A 206 -9.07 -10.47 -3.10
C SER A 206 -8.39 -11.79 -2.80
N LEU A 207 -7.08 -11.90 -3.00
CA LEU A 207 -6.36 -13.17 -2.95
C LEU A 207 -6.50 -13.91 -1.62
N TYR A 208 -6.48 -13.22 -0.48
CA TYR A 208 -6.66 -13.86 0.83
C TYR A 208 -8.03 -13.57 1.45
N GLY A 209 -8.88 -12.83 0.74
CA GLY A 209 -10.18 -12.43 1.24
C GLY A 209 -10.09 -11.50 2.45
N VAL A 210 -9.02 -10.73 2.64
CA VAL A 210 -8.80 -9.88 3.82
C VAL A 210 -9.17 -8.42 3.55
N ARG A 211 -8.84 -7.92 2.35
CA ARG A 211 -9.08 -6.55 1.89
C ARG A 211 -10.07 -6.51 0.74
N GLY A 212 -10.65 -5.34 0.49
CA GLY A 212 -11.47 -5.08 -0.70
C GLY A 212 -10.93 -3.86 -1.43
N SER A 213 -11.31 -3.71 -2.69
CA SER A 213 -10.85 -2.60 -3.51
C SER A 213 -11.32 -1.27 -2.93
N LEU A 214 -10.44 -0.27 -2.98
CA LEU A 214 -10.80 1.11 -2.65
C LEU A 214 -11.31 1.89 -3.87
N PHE A 215 -11.39 1.23 -5.03
CA PHE A 215 -12.07 1.73 -6.22
C PHE A 215 -13.51 1.21 -6.25
N ASP A 216 -14.36 1.77 -5.39
CA ASP A 216 -15.81 1.56 -5.47
C ASP A 216 -16.42 2.29 -6.69
N ASN A 217 -17.71 2.05 -6.93
CA ASN A 217 -18.38 2.60 -8.11
C ASN A 217 -18.43 4.12 -8.10
N GLU A 218 -18.77 4.71 -6.96
CA GLU A 218 -18.83 6.17 -6.80
C GLU A 218 -17.46 6.80 -7.10
N HIS A 219 -16.37 6.23 -6.58
CA HIS A 219 -15.03 6.76 -6.79
C HIS A 219 -14.55 6.61 -8.24
N VAL A 220 -14.94 5.54 -8.93
CA VAL A 220 -14.62 5.33 -10.35
C VAL A 220 -15.45 6.27 -11.22
N GLU A 221 -16.77 6.31 -11.04
CA GLU A 221 -17.69 7.13 -11.84
C GLU A 221 -17.40 8.62 -11.70
N ASN A 222 -17.04 9.09 -10.50
CA ASN A 222 -16.61 10.47 -10.27
C ASN A 222 -15.31 10.86 -11.01
N ARG A 223 -14.57 9.87 -11.54
CA ARG A 223 -13.34 10.07 -12.30
C ARG A 223 -13.52 9.80 -13.79
N LEU A 224 -14.63 9.19 -14.20
CA LEU A 224 -14.94 8.95 -15.60
C LEU A 224 -15.45 10.23 -16.24
N ASP A 225 -15.00 10.48 -17.47
CA ASP A 225 -15.59 11.51 -18.32
C ASP A 225 -16.92 10.99 -18.87
N SER A 226 -17.96 11.82 -18.91
CA SER A 226 -19.26 11.45 -19.48
C SER A 226 -19.16 11.08 -20.96
N ASP A 227 -18.16 11.60 -21.66
CA ASP A 227 -17.90 11.33 -23.08
C ASP A 227 -16.85 10.22 -23.28
N ALA A 228 -16.49 9.48 -22.22
CA ALA A 228 -15.52 8.39 -22.32
C ALA A 228 -16.05 7.26 -23.23
N PRO A 229 -15.23 6.75 -24.17
CA PRO A 229 -15.62 5.62 -25.01
C PRO A 229 -15.82 4.37 -24.18
N ALA A 230 -16.56 3.40 -24.73
CA ALA A 230 -16.64 2.07 -24.12
C ALA A 230 -15.23 1.47 -24.03
N THR A 231 -14.86 1.02 -22.83
CA THR A 231 -13.55 0.41 -22.57
C THR A 231 -13.58 -0.38 -21.28
N GLY A 232 -12.70 -1.37 -21.16
CA GLY A 232 -12.44 -2.09 -19.93
C GLY A 232 -11.15 -1.64 -19.23
N TYR A 233 -11.07 -1.85 -17.92
CA TYR A 233 -9.88 -1.62 -17.11
C TYR A 233 -9.67 -2.75 -16.11
N VAL A 234 -8.41 -3.11 -15.88
CA VAL A 234 -7.96 -3.93 -14.77
C VAL A 234 -7.22 -3.05 -13.78
N ILE A 235 -7.55 -3.21 -12.51
CA ILE A 235 -6.98 -2.50 -11.38
C ILE A 235 -6.37 -3.55 -10.47
N VAL A 236 -5.06 -3.45 -10.23
CA VAL A 236 -4.35 -4.32 -9.27
C VAL A 236 -3.89 -3.44 -8.13
N GLU A 237 -4.29 -3.79 -6.90
CA GLU A 237 -3.92 -3.12 -5.65
C GLU A 237 -3.20 -4.11 -4.74
N ILE A 238 -2.05 -3.73 -4.19
CA ILE A 238 -1.39 -4.50 -3.13
C ILE A 238 -1.56 -3.74 -1.83
N PHE A 239 -2.09 -4.40 -0.81
CA PHE A 239 -2.11 -3.89 0.56
C PHE A 239 -0.93 -4.50 1.31
N HIS A 240 -0.08 -3.66 1.87
CA HIS A 240 1.12 -4.11 2.58
C HIS A 240 1.44 -3.26 3.82
N ALA A 241 1.67 -3.94 4.94
CA ALA A 241 2.11 -3.38 6.20
C ALA A 241 3.65 -3.25 6.26
N HIS A 242 4.16 -2.05 5.99
CA HIS A 242 5.59 -1.76 6.07
C HIS A 242 6.00 -1.39 7.49
N TYR A 243 6.84 -2.22 8.12
CA TYR A 243 7.37 -1.93 9.44
C TYR A 243 8.56 -1.00 9.39
N HIS A 244 8.65 -0.13 10.39
CA HIS A 244 9.82 0.73 10.52
C HIS A 244 11.09 -0.09 10.73
N PHE A 245 12.13 0.19 9.94
CA PHE A 245 13.42 -0.46 10.03
C PHE A 245 14.14 -0.09 11.33
N THR A 246 14.11 1.19 11.72
CA THR A 246 14.79 1.68 12.93
C THR A 246 13.87 1.78 14.15
N GLY A 247 12.55 1.87 13.94
CA GLY A 247 11.55 2.11 14.99
C GLY A 247 11.58 3.50 15.63
N LEU A 248 12.60 4.33 15.33
CA LEU A 248 12.87 5.63 15.96
C LEU A 248 11.84 6.70 15.61
N PHE A 249 11.20 6.60 14.44
CA PHE A 249 10.28 7.61 13.90
C PHE A 249 8.80 7.29 14.11
N THR A 250 8.49 6.43 15.07
CA THR A 250 7.09 6.10 15.39
C THR A 250 6.47 7.24 16.19
N ILE A 251 5.79 8.16 15.50
CA ILE A 251 5.17 9.35 16.11
C ILE A 251 3.67 9.09 16.30
N GLY A 252 3.32 8.29 17.30
CA GLY A 252 1.93 7.94 17.62
C GLY A 252 1.12 7.53 16.38
N ASN A 253 0.00 8.22 16.15
CA ASN A 253 -0.85 7.97 14.98
C ASN A 253 -0.41 8.74 13.71
N PHE A 254 0.57 9.64 13.80
CA PHE A 254 1.02 10.44 12.66
C PHE A 254 1.96 9.63 11.75
N ILE A 255 2.87 8.87 12.34
CA ILE A 255 3.71 7.88 11.65
C ILE A 255 3.58 6.56 12.41
N PRO A 256 2.51 5.76 12.13
CA PRO A 256 2.27 4.50 12.81
C PRO A 256 3.29 3.45 12.36
N ASN A 257 3.49 2.43 13.19
CA ASN A 257 4.26 1.23 12.84
C ASN A 257 3.36 -0.01 13.04
N PRO A 258 2.97 -0.73 11.98
CA PRO A 258 3.40 -0.57 10.59
C PRO A 258 2.72 0.61 9.84
N ILE A 259 3.38 1.11 8.80
CA ILE A 259 2.82 2.02 7.80
C ILE A 259 2.07 1.19 6.75
N GLN A 260 0.80 1.48 6.55
CA GLN A 260 -0.01 0.81 5.53
C GLN A 260 0.26 1.40 4.15
N MET A 261 0.76 0.58 3.23
CA MET A 261 1.02 0.93 1.84
C MET A 261 -0.06 0.38 0.92
N ARG A 262 -0.39 1.15 -0.12
CA ARG A 262 -1.30 0.73 -1.21
C ARG A 262 -0.82 1.21 -2.58
N PRO A 263 0.25 0.62 -3.13
CA PRO A 263 0.54 0.79 -4.55
C PRO A 263 -0.57 0.14 -5.37
N TYR A 264 -0.89 0.78 -6.48
CA TYR A 264 -1.88 0.28 -7.44
C TYR A 264 -1.49 0.64 -8.86
N ALA A 265 -1.97 -0.16 -9.81
CA ALA A 265 -1.84 0.09 -11.23
C ALA A 265 -3.18 -0.13 -11.94
N ILE A 266 -3.43 0.65 -12.98
CA ILE A 266 -4.63 0.56 -13.82
C ILE A 266 -4.18 0.41 -15.27
N PHE A 267 -4.65 -0.63 -15.95
CA PHE A 267 -4.37 -0.89 -17.36
C PHE A 267 -5.67 -1.13 -18.14
N PRO A 268 -5.74 -0.75 -19.43
CA PRO A 268 -6.91 -1.01 -20.25
C PRO A 268 -7.00 -2.51 -20.59
N VAL A 269 -8.20 -3.09 -20.54
CA VAL A 269 -8.47 -4.49 -20.91
C VAL A 269 -9.54 -4.50 -21.99
N SER A 270 -9.16 -4.79 -23.23
CA SER A 270 -10.12 -4.80 -24.35
C SER A 270 -11.18 -5.91 -24.23
N ALA A 271 -10.84 -7.03 -23.58
CA ALA A 271 -11.78 -8.12 -23.35
C ALA A 271 -12.94 -7.72 -22.42
N ALA A 272 -12.74 -6.72 -21.56
CA ALA A 272 -13.75 -6.19 -20.65
C ALA A 272 -14.55 -5.00 -21.24
N GLU A 273 -14.39 -4.71 -22.54
CA GLU A 273 -15.17 -3.66 -23.21
C GLU A 273 -16.66 -4.07 -23.29
N PRO A 274 -17.59 -3.25 -22.76
CA PRO A 274 -19.02 -3.55 -22.86
C PRO A 274 -19.49 -3.49 -24.32
N ARG A 275 -20.07 -4.59 -24.81
CA ARG A 275 -20.61 -4.69 -26.18
C ARG A 275 -21.91 -3.90 -26.40
#